data_AF-A0A378LWX5-F1
#
_entry.id   AF-A0A378LWX5-F1
#
_cell.length_a   1.000
_cell.length_b   1.000
_cell.length_c   1.000
_cell.angle_alpha   90.00
_cell.angle_beta   90.00
_cell.angle_gamma   90.00
#
_symmetry.space_group_name_H-M   'P 1'
#
loop_
_entity.id
_entity.type
_entity.pdbx_description
1 polymer ?
#
loop_
_entity_poly.entity_id
_entity_poly.type
_entity_poly.pdbx_seq_one_letter_code
_entity_poly.pdbx_strand_id
1 'polypeptide(L)'
;MSRETWEVIKGSKNFYVNSYRRGLTALIISLFLNCILGLLIIYTHLTEPERDFYATSGVTPPIQLKPLLAPNYSPNALLPPDPPAENEGDKFIPQ
;
A
#
# COMPACT_ATOMS: atom_id res chain seq x y z
N MET A 1 2.95 42.72 -13.60
CA MET A 1 4.29 43.23 -13.19
C MET A 1 4.95 43.81 -14.43
N SER A 2 5.38 45.08 -14.44
CA SER A 2 6.02 45.69 -15.62
C SER A 2 7.51 45.30 -15.68
N ARG A 3 8.12 45.28 -16.87
CA ARG A 3 9.54 44.94 -17.03
C ARG A 3 10.46 45.84 -16.19
N GLU A 4 10.12 47.10 -16.05
CA GLU A 4 10.87 48.07 -15.24
C GLU A 4 10.87 47.71 -13.75
N THR A 5 9.72 47.29 -13.20
CA THR A 5 9.66 46.82 -11.80
C THR A 5 10.52 45.59 -11.54
N TRP A 6 10.74 44.73 -12.54
CA TRP A 6 11.59 43.55 -12.40
C TRP A 6 13.08 43.90 -12.35
N GLU A 7 13.52 44.86 -13.17
CA GLU A 7 14.92 45.32 -13.20
C GLU A 7 15.31 46.05 -11.90
N VAL A 8 14.41 46.87 -11.35
CA VAL A 8 14.62 47.52 -10.04
C VAL A 8 14.77 46.49 -8.92
N ILE A 9 13.99 45.41 -8.95
CA ILE A 9 14.04 44.35 -7.94
C ILE A 9 15.35 43.56 -8.03
N LYS A 10 15.80 43.18 -9.24
CA LYS A 10 17.10 42.51 -9.45
C LYS A 10 18.29 43.36 -9.02
N GLY A 11 18.23 44.68 -9.27
CA GLY A 11 19.29 45.62 -8.90
C GLY A 11 19.47 45.80 -7.40
N SER A 12 18.51 45.33 -6.58
CA SER A 12 18.63 45.43 -5.13
C SER A 12 19.69 44.45 -4.58
N LYS A 13 20.57 44.95 -3.71
CA LYS A 13 21.65 44.18 -3.07
C LYS A 13 21.16 42.93 -2.33
N ASN A 14 19.90 42.96 -1.88
CA ASN A 14 19.27 41.88 -1.13
C ASN A 14 18.55 40.85 -2.01
N PHE A 15 18.42 41.08 -3.32
CA PHE A 15 17.69 40.17 -4.22
C PHE A 15 18.27 38.76 -4.25
N TYR A 16 19.58 38.64 -4.43
CA TYR A 16 20.26 37.34 -4.47
C TYR A 16 20.25 36.64 -3.11
N VAL A 17 20.47 37.37 -2.02
CA VAL A 17 20.44 36.83 -0.66
C VAL A 17 19.06 36.30 -0.32
N ASN A 18 18.00 37.04 -0.63
CA ASN A 18 16.63 36.63 -0.36
C ASN A 18 16.22 35.44 -1.23
N SER A 19 16.60 35.44 -2.51
CA SER A 19 16.36 34.32 -3.42
C SER A 19 17.05 33.05 -2.96
N TYR A 20 18.31 33.15 -2.53
CA TYR A 20 19.08 32.00 -2.01
C TYR A 20 18.48 31.47 -0.70
N ARG A 21 18.13 32.36 0.24
CA ARG A 21 17.47 31.94 1.50
C ARG A 21 16.15 31.25 1.25
N ARG A 22 15.31 31.80 0.37
CA ARG A 22 14.04 31.16 -0.01
C ARG A 22 14.25 29.81 -0.68
N GLY A 23 15.22 29.70 -1.58
CA GLY A 23 15.59 28.43 -2.20
C GLY A 23 16.06 27.39 -1.19
N LEU A 24 16.92 27.81 -0.24
CA LEU A 24 17.40 26.95 0.83
C LEU A 24 16.26 26.50 1.76
N THR A 25 15.38 27.42 2.17
CA THR A 25 14.20 27.09 2.98
C THR A 25 13.27 26.12 2.24
N ALA A 26 13.02 26.32 0.94
CA ALA A 26 12.22 25.40 0.15
C ALA A 26 12.87 24.01 0.05
N LEU A 27 14.20 23.95 -0.09
CA LEU A 27 14.96 22.69 -0.12
C LEU A 27 14.89 21.96 1.23
N ILE A 28 15.04 22.68 2.34
CA ILE A 28 14.92 22.11 3.70
C ILE A 28 13.50 21.59 3.93
N ILE A 29 12.47 22.33 3.54
CA ILE A 29 11.07 21.90 3.66
C ILE A 29 10.82 20.64 2.81
N SER A 30 11.33 20.61 1.57
CA SER A 30 11.22 19.44 0.69
C SER A 30 11.88 18.21 1.30
N LEU A 31 13.09 18.35 1.85
CA LEU A 31 13.80 17.26 2.52
C LEU A 31 13.00 16.76 3.74
N PHE A 32 12.49 17.68 4.55
CA PHE A 32 11.70 17.34 5.72
C PHE A 32 10.41 16.58 5.37
N LEU A 33 9.71 17.01 4.32
CA LEU A 33 8.53 16.29 3.80
C LEU A 33 8.89 14.88 3.32
N ASN A 34 10.01 14.71 2.63
CA ASN A 34 10.49 13.38 2.22
C ASN A 34 10.79 12.48 3.41
N CYS A 35 11.42 13.01 4.47
CA CYS A 35 11.65 12.27 5.70
C CYS A 35 10.33 11.85 6.38
N ILE A 36 9.35 12.75 6.46
CA ILE A 36 8.02 12.43 7.01
C ILE A 36 7.35 11.32 6.20
N LEU A 37 7.36 11.43 4.87
CA LEU A 37 6.77 10.41 4.00
C LEU A 37 7.45 9.06 4.18
N GLY A 38 8.79 9.04 4.26
CA GLY A 38 9.55 7.82 4.54
C GLY A 38 9.18 7.19 5.90
N LEU A 39 9.06 7.99 6.95
CA LEU A 39 8.63 7.53 8.27
C LEU A 39 7.20 7.01 8.26
N LEU A 40 6.29 7.66 7.54
CA LEU A 40 4.90 7.20 7.40
C LEU A 40 4.84 5.85 6.69
N ILE A 41 5.60 5.65 5.62
CA ILE A 41 5.66 4.36 4.92
C ILE A 41 6.15 3.27 5.87
N ILE A 42 7.23 3.51 6.60
CA ILE A 42 7.75 2.55 7.59
C ILE A 42 6.70 2.25 8.66
N TYR A 43 6.05 3.28 9.19
CA TYR A 43 5.01 3.13 10.20
C TYR A 43 3.84 2.27 9.69
N THR A 44 3.36 2.53 8.46
CA THR A 44 2.27 1.75 7.87
C THR A 44 2.62 0.28 7.69
N HIS A 45 3.85 -0.04 7.27
CA HIS A 45 4.27 -1.44 7.11
C HIS A 45 4.49 -2.16 8.44
N LEU A 46 4.94 -1.47 9.48
CA LEU A 46 5.13 -2.07 10.80
C LEU A 46 3.83 -2.22 11.60
N THR A 47 2.80 -1.45 11.27
CA THR A 47 1.49 -1.50 11.92
C THR A 47 0.43 -2.22 11.09
N GLU A 48 0.78 -2.72 9.91
CA GLU A 48 -0.14 -3.51 9.08
C GLU A 48 -0.53 -4.78 9.87
N PRO A 49 -1.83 -5.00 10.15
CA PRO A 49 -2.27 -6.22 10.80
C PRO A 49 -1.99 -7.41 9.89
N GLU A 50 -1.70 -8.57 10.49
CA GLU A 50 -1.54 -9.81 9.71
C GLU A 50 -2.81 -10.04 8.87
N ARG A 51 -2.61 -10.26 7.56
CA ARG A 51 -3.72 -10.48 6.64
C ARG A 51 -4.28 -11.87 6.85
N ASP A 52 -5.56 -11.93 7.21
CA ASP A 52 -6.31 -13.17 7.17
C ASP A 52 -6.64 -13.56 5.72
N PHE A 53 -6.44 -14.84 5.41
CA PHE A 53 -6.78 -15.42 4.12
C PHE A 53 -7.93 -16.41 4.32
N TYR A 54 -8.89 -16.44 3.40
CA TYR A 54 -10.01 -17.37 3.46
C TYR A 54 -10.14 -18.09 2.12
N ALA A 55 -10.23 -19.42 2.15
CA ALA A 55 -10.68 -20.21 1.01
C ALA A 55 -12.20 -20.13 0.95
N THR A 56 -12.72 -19.62 -0.15
CA THR A 56 -14.16 -19.65 -0.44
C THR A 56 -14.38 -20.66 -1.56
N SER A 57 -15.17 -21.69 -1.27
CA SER A 57 -15.78 -22.52 -2.31
C SER A 57 -17.26 -22.16 -2.34
N GLY A 58 -17.90 -22.16 -3.52
CA GLY A 58 -19.34 -21.87 -3.61
C GLY A 58 -20.26 -22.89 -2.93
N VAL A 59 -19.68 -23.93 -2.32
CA VAL A 59 -20.38 -25.09 -1.75
C VAL A 59 -20.15 -25.22 -0.24
N THR A 60 -19.00 -24.76 0.28
CA THR A 60 -18.62 -24.87 1.70
C THR A 60 -18.45 -23.49 2.37
N PRO A 61 -18.69 -23.37 3.68
CA PRO A 61 -18.41 -22.13 4.42
C PRO A 61 -16.94 -21.68 4.25
N PRO A 62 -16.65 -20.37 4.32
CA PRO A 62 -15.27 -19.87 4.21
C PRO A 62 -14.36 -20.49 5.26
N ILE A 63 -13.25 -21.10 4.81
CA ILE A 63 -12.25 -21.72 5.69
C ILE A 63 -11.09 -20.74 5.86
N GLN A 64 -10.75 -20.37 7.10
CA GLN A 64 -9.58 -19.53 7.38
C GLN A 64 -8.29 -20.30 7.05
N LEU A 65 -7.50 -19.74 6.14
CA LEU A 65 -6.24 -20.29 5.69
C LEU A 65 -5.10 -19.79 6.58
N LYS A 66 -4.15 -20.69 6.84
CA LYS A 66 -2.88 -20.34 7.47
C LYS A 66 -1.90 -19.88 6.39
N PRO A 67 -1.43 -18.63 6.39
CA PRO A 67 -0.42 -18.19 5.43
C PRO A 67 0.88 -18.98 5.61
N LEU A 68 1.53 -19.31 4.49
CA LEU A 68 2.82 -19.97 4.47
C LEU A 68 3.90 -18.97 4.09
N LEU A 69 5.09 -19.12 4.67
CA LEU A 69 6.26 -18.29 4.35
C LEU A 69 6.87 -18.66 2.99
N ALA A 70 6.59 -19.85 2.48
CA ALA A 70 7.11 -20.36 1.21
C ALA A 70 6.04 -21.17 0.46
N PRO A 71 6.14 -21.29 -0.88
CA PRO A 71 5.25 -22.15 -1.67
C PRO A 71 5.32 -23.60 -1.22
N ASN A 72 4.18 -24.31 -1.28
CA ASN A 72 4.15 -25.74 -1.07
C ASN A 72 4.66 -26.46 -2.32
N TYR A 73 5.84 -27.09 -2.23
CA TYR A 73 6.41 -27.94 -3.29
C TYR A 73 6.08 -29.43 -3.10
N SER A 74 5.33 -29.79 -2.05
CA SER A 74 4.90 -31.17 -1.82
C SER A 74 3.74 -31.53 -2.76
N PRO A 75 3.67 -32.79 -3.25
CA PRO A 75 2.51 -33.29 -3.98
C PRO A 75 1.26 -33.44 -3.09
N ASN A 76 1.40 -33.31 -1.77
CA ASN A 76 0.28 -33.41 -0.84
C ASN A 76 -0.43 -32.06 -0.67
N ALA A 77 -1.75 -32.07 -0.82
CA ALA A 77 -2.59 -30.94 -0.45
C ALA A 77 -2.50 -30.70 1.07
N LEU A 78 -2.39 -29.43 1.48
CA LEU A 78 -2.31 -29.03 2.89
C LEU A 78 -3.69 -28.81 3.53
N LEU A 79 -4.72 -28.69 2.70
CA LEU A 79 -6.09 -28.57 3.17
C LEU A 79 -6.67 -29.96 3.43
N PRO A 80 -7.52 -30.11 4.46
CA PRO A 80 -8.29 -31.33 4.63
C PRO A 80 -9.19 -31.55 3.40
N PRO A 81 -9.49 -32.82 3.05
CA PRO A 81 -10.45 -33.11 1.99
C PRO A 81 -11.80 -32.48 2.33
N ASP A 82 -12.49 -32.01 1.30
CA ASP A 82 -13.84 -31.46 1.47
C ASP A 82 -14.76 -32.50 2.13
N PRO A 83 -15.69 -32.06 3.00
CA PRO A 83 -16.69 -32.98 3.54
C PRO A 83 -17.44 -33.66 2.39
N PRO A 84 -17.80 -34.94 2.53
CA PRO A 84 -18.60 -35.63 1.53
C PRO A 84 -19.87 -34.83 1.27
N ALA A 85 -20.24 -34.67 -0.01
CA ALA A 85 -21.47 -33.99 -0.38
C ALA A 85 -22.65 -34.70 0.29
N GLU A 86 -23.26 -34.06 1.29
CA GLU A 86 -24.55 -34.52 1.81
C GLU A 86 -25.57 -34.37 0.67
N ASN A 87 -25.99 -35.52 0.12
CA ASN A 87 -27.06 -35.70 -0.88
C ASN A 87 -26.67 -35.60 -2.37
N GLU A 88 -25.72 -36.40 -2.85
CA GLU A 88 -25.72 -36.80 -4.28
C GLU A 88 -26.77 -37.90 -4.58
N GLY A 89 -27.37 -38.51 -3.56
CA GLY A 89 -28.31 -39.63 -3.72
C GLY A 89 -29.80 -39.28 -3.90
N ASP A 90 -30.22 -38.05 -3.60
CA ASP A 90 -31.66 -37.73 -3.44
C ASP A 90 -32.17 -36.54 -4.25
N LYS A 91 -31.35 -36.00 -5.16
CA LYS A 91 -31.82 -34.97 -6.10
C LYS A 91 -32.48 -35.63 -7.31
N PHE A 92 -33.69 -36.17 -7.11
CA PHE A 92 -34.57 -36.58 -8.21
C PHE A 92 -34.86 -35.34 -9.09
N ILE A 93 -34.34 -35.34 -10.31
CA ILE A 93 -34.73 -34.36 -11.34
C ILE A 93 -35.96 -34.96 -12.05
N PRO A 94 -37.18 -34.43 -11.84
CA PRO A 94 -38.34 -34.91 -12.58
C PRO A 94 -38.18 -34.59 -14.08
N GLN A 95 -38.51 -35.58 -14.91
CA GLN A 95 -38.50 -35.49 -16.38
C GLN A 95 -39.74 -34.73 -16.90
#